data_AF-A0AAU8JPN9-F1
#
_entry.id   AF-A0AAU8JPN9-F1
#
_cell.length_a   1.000
_cell.length_b   1.000
_cell.length_c   1.000
_cell.angle_alpha   90.00
_cell.angle_beta   90.00
_cell.angle_gamma   90.00
#
_symmetry.space_group_name_H-M   'P 1'
#
loop_
_entity.id
_entity.type
_entity.pdbx_description
1 polymer ?
#
loop_
_entity_poly.entity_id
_entity_poly.type
_entity_poly.pdbx_seq_one_letter_code
_entity_poly.pdbx_strand_id
1 'polypeptide(L)' 'MSEPEPAPERLPDTELMPDEIALVLEYVEIPPGLPMDYADLRKAKLAKAMGGWFRKIGPGLYEIVPHTGRSPRRS' A
#
# COMPACT_ATOMS: atom_id res chain seq x y z
N MET A 1 -16.56 19.76 24.65
CA MET A 1 -16.54 18.55 23.79
C MET A 1 -16.10 19.04 22.43
N SER A 2 -14.82 18.87 22.07
CA SER A 2 -14.37 19.24 20.73
C SER A 2 -14.93 18.20 19.75
N GLU A 3 -15.68 18.67 18.76
CA GLU A 3 -16.07 17.86 17.62
C GLU A 3 -14.80 17.29 16.97
N PRO A 4 -14.74 15.99 16.62
CA PRO A 4 -13.61 15.49 15.85
C PRO A 4 -13.60 16.23 14.53
N GLU A 5 -12.46 16.83 14.16
CA GLU A 5 -12.33 17.42 12.83
C GLU A 5 -12.74 16.38 11.78
N PRO A 6 -13.61 16.74 10.81
CA PRO A 6 -14.00 15.81 9.79
C PRO A 6 -12.75 15.36 9.04
N ALA A 7 -12.54 14.04 8.98
CA ALA A 7 -11.47 13.49 8.15
C ALA A 7 -11.62 14.07 6.74
N PRO A 8 -10.56 14.61 6.13
CA PRO A 8 -10.67 15.30 4.85
C PRO A 8 -11.34 14.38 3.82
N GLU A 9 -12.48 14.82 3.28
CA GLU A 9 -13.15 14.12 2.19
C GLU A 9 -12.18 14.04 1.00
N ARG A 10 -11.72 12.82 0.68
CA ARG A 10 -10.71 12.60 -0.36
C ARG A 10 -11.34 12.55 -1.73
N LEU A 11 -10.85 13.41 -2.62
CA LEU A 11 -11.12 13.26 -4.05
C LEU A 11 -10.38 12.02 -4.57
N PRO A 12 -10.98 11.25 -5.50
CA PRO A 12 -10.41 10.01 -6.01
C PRO A 12 -9.06 10.18 -6.73
N ASP A 13 -8.69 11.42 -7.06
CA ASP A 13 -7.47 11.80 -7.77
C ASP A 13 -6.42 12.51 -6.88
N THR A 14 -6.65 12.59 -5.56
CA THR A 14 -5.69 13.25 -4.64
C THR A 14 -4.46 12.40 -4.42
N GLU A 15 -3.26 12.96 -4.46
CA GLU A 15 -2.02 12.25 -4.11
C GLU A 15 -2.15 11.48 -2.77
N LEU A 16 -1.45 10.34 -2.66
CA LEU A 16 -1.45 9.54 -1.44
C LEU A 16 -0.87 10.34 -0.27
N MET A 17 -1.51 10.24 0.89
CA MET A 17 -1.00 10.86 2.10
C MET A 17 0.24 10.10 2.62
N PRO A 18 1.12 10.74 3.40
CA PRO A 18 2.34 10.10 3.91
C PRO A 18 2.10 8.75 4.62
N ASP A 19 1.06 8.65 5.44
CA ASP A 19 0.72 7.39 6.15
C ASP A 19 0.28 6.27 5.21
N GLU A 20 -0.32 6.62 4.07
CA GLU A 20 -0.72 5.65 3.06
C GLU A 20 0.45 5.20 2.22
N ILE A 21 1.35 6.12 1.89
CA ILE A 21 2.62 5.78 1.24
C ILE A 21 3.39 4.80 2.13
N ALA A 22 3.48 5.08 3.43
CA ALA A 22 4.12 4.17 4.39
C ALA A 22 3.44 2.79 4.41
N LEU A 23 2.11 2.75 4.45
CA LEU A 23 1.35 1.49 4.41
C LEU A 23 1.60 0.72 3.11
N VAL A 24 1.63 1.42 1.97
CA VAL A 24 1.94 0.81 0.67
C VAL A 24 3.33 0.20 0.69
N LEU A 25 4.34 0.91 1.15
CA LEU A 25 5.73 0.40 1.18
C LEU A 25 5.93 -0.76 2.16
N GLU A 26 5.10 -0.87 3.21
CA GLU A 26 5.13 -1.99 4.16
C GLU A 26 4.63 -3.30 3.50
N TYR A 27 3.53 -3.22 2.75
CA TYR A 27 2.79 -4.38 2.25
C TYR A 27 2.92 -4.65 0.74
N VAL A 28 3.41 -3.69 -0.05
CA VAL A 28 3.54 -3.76 -1.50
C VAL A 28 4.96 -3.43 -1.92
N GLU A 29 5.61 -4.35 -2.63
CA GLU A 29 6.87 -4.09 -3.32
C GLU A 29 6.58 -3.35 -4.63
N ILE A 30 7.12 -2.14 -4.78
CA ILE A 30 7.03 -1.34 -6.00
C ILE A 30 8.43 -1.26 -6.62
N PRO A 31 8.67 -1.96 -7.75
CA PRO A 31 9.91 -1.84 -8.49
C PRO A 31 10.20 -0.39 -8.94
N PRO A 32 11.49 -0.01 -9.07
CA PRO A 32 11.86 1.30 -9.59
C PRO A 32 11.29 1.50 -10.99
N GLY A 33 10.79 2.72 -11.26
CA GLY A 33 10.20 3.08 -12.56
C GLY A 33 8.69 2.83 -12.68
N LEU A 34 8.04 2.24 -11.67
CA LEU A 34 6.57 2.15 -11.62
C LEU A 34 6.01 3.22 -10.68
N PRO A 35 4.97 3.98 -11.11
CA PRO A 35 4.34 4.99 -10.26
C PRO A 35 3.56 4.32 -9.13
N MET A 36 3.52 4.98 -7.98
CA MET A 36 2.64 4.60 -6.87
C MET A 36 1.27 5.27 -7.05
N ASP A 37 0.20 4.53 -6.85
CA ASP A 37 -1.18 4.98 -7.04
C ASP A 37 -2.14 4.42 -5.97
N TYR A 38 -3.41 4.84 -6.01
CA TYR A 38 -4.44 4.35 -5.09
C TYR A 38 -4.72 2.84 -5.20
N ALA A 39 -4.43 2.21 -6.34
CA ALA A 39 -4.58 0.76 -6.44
C ALA A 39 -3.55 0.06 -5.53
N ASP A 40 -2.35 0.62 -5.40
CA ASP A 40 -1.34 0.12 -4.48
C ASP A 40 -1.81 0.20 -3.02
N LEU A 41 -2.46 1.30 -2.63
CA LEU A 41 -3.06 1.43 -1.30
C LEU A 41 -4.12 0.38 -1.02
N ARG A 42 -5.00 0.10 -1.99
CA ARG A 42 -6.01 -0.96 -1.85
C ARG A 42 -5.36 -2.32 -1.68
N LYS A 43 -4.28 -2.60 -2.40
CA LYS A 43 -3.51 -3.85 -2.26
C LYS A 43 -2.82 -3.93 -0.89
N ALA A 44 -2.25 -2.84 -0.40
CA ALA A 44 -1.63 -2.77 0.91
C ALA A 44 -2.62 -3.10 2.04
N LYS A 45 -3.82 -2.49 2.01
CA LYS A 45 -4.90 -2.77 2.96
C LYS A 45 -5.33 -4.24 2.91
N LEU A 46 -5.44 -4.82 1.72
CA LEU A 46 -5.78 -6.22 1.53
C LEU A 46 -4.69 -7.17 2.07
N ALA A 47 -3.42 -6.87 1.77
CA ALA A 47 -2.27 -7.64 2.26
C ALA A 47 -2.19 -7.62 3.79
N LYS A 48 -2.40 -6.44 4.41
CA LYS A 48 -2.50 -6.29 5.86
C LYS A 48 -3.62 -7.14 6.47
N ALA A 49 -4.80 -7.19 5.84
CA ALA A 49 -5.93 -7.97 6.34
C ALA A 49 -5.73 -9.49 6.19
N MET A 50 -5.06 -9.94 5.13
CA MET A 50 -4.86 -11.37 4.85
C MET A 50 -3.53 -11.94 5.37
N GLY A 51 -2.63 -11.11 5.90
CA GLY A 51 -1.31 -11.53 6.37
C GLY A 51 -0.32 -11.89 5.26
N GLY A 52 -0.29 -11.12 4.17
CA GLY A 52 0.58 -11.36 3.02
C GLY A 52 1.20 -10.09 2.43
N TRP A 53 1.74 -10.21 1.21
CA TRP A 53 2.34 -9.10 0.46
C TRP A 53 1.94 -9.15 -1.01
N PHE A 54 2.04 -7.99 -1.68
CA PHE A 54 1.93 -7.91 -3.13
C PHE A 54 3.23 -7.38 -3.74
N ARG A 55 3.50 -7.71 -4.99
CA ARG A 55 4.53 -7.08 -5.81
C ARG A 55 3.89 -6.49 -7.05
N LYS A 56 4.10 -5.20 -7.30
CA LYS A 56 3.65 -4.55 -8.54
C LYS A 56 4.56 -5.00 -9.68
N ILE A 57 3.96 -5.50 -10.75
CA ILE A 57 4.70 -5.92 -11.98
C ILE A 57 4.34 -5.05 -13.19
N GLY A 58 3.29 -4.23 -13.07
CA GLY A 58 2.87 -3.26 -14.08
C GLY A 58 1.70 -2.41 -13.59
N PRO A 59 1.20 -1.46 -14.38
CA PRO A 59 0.04 -0.65 -14.04
C PRO A 59 -1.18 -1.54 -13.76
N GLY A 60 -1.67 -1.56 -12.51
CA GLY A 60 -2.79 -2.41 -12.09
C GLY A 60 -2.50 -3.91 -12.00
N LEU A 61 -1.28 -4.37 -12.29
CA LEU A 61 -0.89 -5.78 -12.29
C LEU A 61 -0.01 -6.11 -11.09
N TYR A 62 -0.37 -7.18 -10.37
CA TYR A 62 0.26 -7.57 -9.12
C TYR A 62 0.47 -9.08 -9.03
N GLU A 63 1.60 -9.47 -8.47
CA GLU A 63 1.85 -10.81 -7.98
C GLU A 63 1.56 -10.88 -6.47
N ILE A 64 1.01 -12.01 -6.01
CA ILE A 64 0.85 -12.30 -4.59
C ILE A 64 2.17 -12.89 -4.11
N VAL A 65 2.79 -12.28 -3.11
CA VAL A 65 3.99 -12.80 -2.46
C VAL A 65 3.57 -13.49 -1.16
N PRO A 66 3.48 -14.83 -1.13
CA PRO A 66 3.10 -15.56 0.07
C PRO A 66 4.13 -15.40 1.19
N HIS A 67 3.67 -15.53 2.42
CA HIS A 67 4.42 -15.15 3.62
C HIS A 67 5.79 -15.85 3.77
N THR A 68 5.94 -17.02 3.17
CA THR A 68 7.14 -17.86 3.20
C THR A 68 8.30 -17.35 2.34
N GLY A 69 8.08 -16.35 1.47
CA GLY A 69 9.10 -15.85 0.53
C GLY A 69 9.93 -14.66 1.03
N ARG A 70 9.51 -13.97 2.11
CA ARG A 70 10.21 -12.79 2.63
C ARG A 70 10.90 -13.18 3.94
N SER A 71 12.18 -13.53 3.88
CA SER A 71 12.99 -13.46 5.09
C SER A 71 12.89 -12.02 5.59
N PRO A 72 12.50 -11.78 6.86
CA PRO A 72 12.61 -10.44 7.42
C PRO A 72 14.08 -10.06 7.28
N ARG A 73 14.40 -8.97 6.59
CA ARG A 73 15.75 -8.41 6.57
C ARG A 73 16.15 -8.23 8.02
N ARG A 74 16.94 -9.16 8.55
CA ARG A 74 17.68 -8.95 9.80
C ARG A 74 18.67 -7.85 9.48
N SER A 75 18.52 -6.76 10.22
CA SER A 75 19.48 -5.66 10.34
C SER A 75 20.89 -6.18 10.59
#